data_AF-A0A414J512-F1
#
_entry.id   AF-A0A414J512-F1
#
_cell.length_a   1.000
_cell.length_b   1.000
_cell.length_c   1.000
_cell.angle_alpha   90.00
_cell.angle_beta   90.00
_cell.angle_gamma   90.00
#
_symmetry.space_group_name_H-M   'P 1'
#
loop_
_entity.id
_entity.type
_entity.pdbx_description
1 polymer ?
#
loop_
_entity_poly.entity_id
_entity_poly.type
_entity_poly.pdbx_seq_one_letter_code
_entity_poly.pdbx_strand_id
1 'polypeptide(L)'
;EEVPADYKEISFVCLRPDGCLELPTTLGTVCRKVAKTLEGFEGFHFHQLRHTYASNLLANGAAPKDVQELLGHSDVSTTMNVYAHSTRDAKRKSVRLLDKVVGND
;
A
#
# COMPACT_ATOMS: atom_id res chain seq x y z
N GLU A 1 9.21 -38.13 -18.76
CA GLU A 1 9.46 -36.83 -19.38
C GLU A 1 10.58 -36.19 -18.57
N GLU A 2 11.78 -36.07 -19.14
CA GLU A 2 12.94 -35.55 -18.40
C GLU A 2 12.83 -34.02 -18.31
N VAL A 3 12.76 -33.51 -17.08
CA VAL A 3 12.70 -32.07 -16.81
C VAL A 3 14.03 -31.44 -17.22
N PRO A 4 14.04 -30.34 -18.00
CA PRO A 4 15.27 -29.65 -18.42
C PRO A 4 16.18 -29.28 -17.25
N ALA A 5 17.50 -29.35 -17.45
CA ALA A 5 18.49 -29.08 -16.40
C ALA A 5 18.50 -27.62 -15.88
N ASP A 6 17.91 -26.69 -16.64
CA ASP A 6 17.74 -25.27 -16.30
C ASP A 6 16.34 -24.96 -15.73
N TYR A 7 15.51 -25.98 -15.50
CA TYR A 7 14.18 -25.79 -14.94
C TYR A 7 14.27 -25.26 -13.50
N LYS A 8 13.76 -24.04 -13.32
CA LYS A 8 13.57 -23.45 -12.00
C LYS A 8 12.14 -23.68 -11.57
N GLU A 9 11.96 -24.53 -10.57
CA GLU A 9 10.66 -24.74 -9.95
C GLU A 9 10.18 -23.40 -9.33
N ILE A 10 9.00 -22.97 -9.74
CA ILE A 10 8.38 -21.75 -9.23
C ILE A 10 7.25 -22.18 -8.30
N SER A 11 7.44 -21.94 -7.00
CA SER A 11 6.37 -22.13 -6.01
C SER A 11 5.53 -20.86 -5.92
N PHE A 12 4.24 -20.97 -6.22
CA PHE A 12 3.29 -19.88 -6.03
C PHE A 12 2.76 -19.86 -4.60
N VAL A 13 2.51 -18.66 -4.07
CA VAL A 13 1.94 -18.46 -2.72
C VAL A 13 0.43 -18.25 -2.78
N CYS A 14 -0.04 -17.46 -3.76
CA CYS A 14 -1.45 -17.15 -3.95
C CYS A 14 -2.11 -18.23 -4.82
N LEU A 15 -2.47 -19.35 -4.20
CA LEU A 15 -3.14 -20.46 -4.85
C LEU A 15 -4.60 -20.56 -4.42
N ARG A 16 -5.44 -21.01 -5.35
CA ARG A 16 -6.80 -21.45 -5.07
C ARG A 16 -6.78 -22.79 -4.33
N PRO A 17 -7.91 -23.19 -3.69
CA PRO A 17 -8.02 -24.50 -3.07
C PRO A 17 -7.78 -25.69 -4.01
N ASP A 18 -7.95 -25.49 -5.32
CA ASP A 18 -7.66 -26.47 -6.38
C ASP A 18 -6.18 -26.49 -6.83
N GLY A 19 -5.32 -25.71 -6.18
CA GLY A 19 -3.89 -25.59 -6.50
C GLY A 19 -3.57 -24.70 -7.70
N CYS A 20 -4.58 -24.13 -8.36
CA CYS A 20 -4.35 -23.21 -9.47
C CYS A 20 -3.96 -21.81 -8.97
N LEU A 21 -3.22 -21.06 -9.79
CA LEU A 21 -2.89 -19.67 -9.48
C LEU A 21 -4.15 -18.81 -9.30
N GLU A 22 -4.17 -17.97 -8.26
CA GLU A 22 -5.16 -16.90 -8.14
C GLU A 22 -4.84 -15.74 -9.07
N LEU A 23 -5.81 -15.37 -9.91
CA LEU A 23 -5.66 -14.29 -10.87
C LEU A 23 -6.04 -12.94 -10.26
N PRO A 24 -5.39 -11.83 -10.66
CA PRO A 24 -5.79 -10.49 -10.22
C PRO A 24 -7.24 -10.12 -10.55
N THR A 25 -7.79 -10.71 -11.61
CA THR A 25 -9.20 -10.53 -12.00
C THR A 25 -10.18 -11.10 -10.97
N THR A 26 -9.82 -12.19 -10.29
CA THR A 26 -10.58 -12.75 -9.16
C THR A 26 -10.71 -11.71 -8.05
N LEU A 27 -9.58 -11.09 -7.66
CA LEU A 27 -9.56 -10.04 -6.64
C LEU A 27 -10.43 -8.84 -7.02
N GLY A 28 -10.43 -8.43 -8.29
CA GLY A 28 -11.31 -7.38 -8.79
C GLY A 28 -12.80 -7.73 -8.64
N THR A 29 -13.17 -8.99 -8.88
CA THR A 29 -14.55 -9.47 -8.69
C THR A 29 -14.94 -9.50 -7.23
N VAL A 30 -14.05 -9.95 -6.34
CA VAL A 30 -14.28 -9.92 -4.89
C VAL A 30 -14.46 -8.47 -4.41
N CYS A 31 -13.59 -7.54 -4.83
CA CYS A 31 -13.71 -6.13 -4.46
C CYS A 31 -15.03 -5.51 -4.91
N ARG A 32 -15.50 -5.81 -6.14
CA ARG A 32 -16.82 -5.37 -6.62
C ARG A 32 -17.96 -5.92 -5.79
N LYS A 33 -17.85 -7.16 -5.29
CA LYS A 33 -18.85 -7.75 -4.39
C LYS A 33 -18.86 -7.02 -3.06
N VAL A 34 -17.69 -6.74 -2.49
CA VAL A 34 -17.55 -5.96 -1.25
C VAL A 34 -18.17 -4.57 -1.41
N ALA A 35 -17.83 -3.86 -2.48
CA ALA A 35 -18.36 -2.52 -2.78
C ALA A 35 -19.89 -2.43 -2.89
N LYS A 36 -20.56 -3.56 -3.18
CA LYS A 36 -22.03 -3.65 -3.27
C LYS A 36 -22.71 -4.11 -1.98
N THR A 37 -21.95 -4.75 -1.09
CA THR A 37 -22.51 -5.41 0.11
C THR A 37 -22.29 -4.60 1.37
N LEU A 38 -21.25 -3.76 1.40
CA LEU A 38 -20.95 -2.87 2.51
C LEU A 38 -21.32 -1.44 2.15
N GLU A 39 -22.14 -0.80 2.97
CA GLU A 39 -22.43 0.63 2.86
C GLU A 39 -21.16 1.46 3.09
N GLY A 40 -20.95 2.52 2.30
CA GLY A 40 -19.78 3.39 2.41
C GLY A 40 -18.52 2.87 1.69
N PHE A 41 -18.62 1.75 0.97
CA PHE A 41 -17.54 1.18 0.15
C PHE A 41 -17.79 1.34 -1.36
N GLU A 42 -18.59 2.34 -1.75
CA GLU A 42 -18.89 2.62 -3.15
C GLU A 42 -17.59 2.89 -3.93
N GLY A 43 -17.38 2.14 -5.01
CA GLY A 43 -16.18 2.27 -5.84
C GLY A 43 -14.91 1.62 -5.27
N PHE A 44 -15.01 0.81 -4.21
CA PHE A 44 -13.86 0.09 -3.65
C PHE A 44 -13.19 -0.84 -4.69
N HIS A 45 -11.86 -0.74 -4.80
CA HIS A 45 -11.03 -1.60 -5.65
C HIS A 45 -9.72 -1.98 -4.97
N PHE A 46 -9.09 -3.07 -5.42
CA PHE A 46 -7.94 -3.70 -4.76
C PHE A 46 -6.78 -2.73 -4.50
N HIS A 47 -6.47 -1.84 -5.44
CA HIS A 47 -5.37 -0.87 -5.28
C HIS A 47 -5.60 0.15 -4.13
N GLN A 48 -6.84 0.34 -3.65
CA GLN A 48 -7.09 1.20 -2.49
C GLN A 48 -6.46 0.65 -1.21
N LEU A 49 -6.32 -0.67 -1.06
CA LEU A 49 -5.64 -1.27 0.07
C LEU A 49 -4.17 -0.81 0.16
N ARG A 50 -3.50 -0.72 -0.99
CA ARG A 50 -2.13 -0.21 -1.09
C ARG A 50 -2.05 1.28 -0.73
N HIS A 51 -3.04 2.07 -1.15
CA HIS A 51 -3.15 3.47 -0.74
C HIS A 51 -3.35 3.62 0.76
N THR A 52 -4.24 2.82 1.36
CA THR A 52 -4.46 2.82 2.81
C THR A 52 -3.20 2.46 3.58
N TYR A 53 -2.45 1.44 3.15
CA TYR A 53 -1.17 1.07 3.75
C TYR A 53 -0.18 2.25 3.76
N ALA A 54 0.02 2.89 2.61
CA ALA A 54 0.93 4.03 2.49
C ALA A 54 0.47 5.24 3.33
N SER A 55 -0.82 5.58 3.29
CA SER A 55 -1.41 6.65 4.09
C SER A 55 -1.23 6.42 5.59
N ASN A 56 -1.42 5.18 6.05
CA ASN A 56 -1.25 4.82 7.45
C ASN A 56 0.20 4.97 7.90
N LEU A 57 1.17 4.52 7.09
CA LEU A 57 2.59 4.69 7.42
C LEU A 57 2.97 6.17 7.55
N LEU A 58 2.55 7.00 6.59
CA LEU A 58 2.83 8.44 6.60
C LEU A 58 2.14 9.15 7.78
N ALA A 59 0.89 8.79 8.08
CA ALA A 59 0.15 9.34 9.22
C ALA A 59 0.81 9.01 10.57
N ASN A 60 1.50 7.86 10.65
CA ASN A 60 2.27 7.44 11.82
C ASN A 60 3.71 7.98 11.82
N GLY A 61 4.07 8.85 10.88
CA GLY A 61 5.36 9.56 10.86
C GLY A 61 6.50 8.82 10.15
N ALA A 62 6.21 7.76 9.40
CA ALA A 62 7.22 7.14 8.54
C ALA A 62 7.75 8.15 7.50
N ALA A 63 9.04 8.10 7.20
CA ALA A 63 9.61 8.98 6.19
C ALA A 63 9.08 8.58 4.79
N PRO A 64 8.75 9.54 3.91
CA PRO A 64 8.24 9.24 2.57
C PRO A 64 9.15 8.34 1.73
N LYS A 65 10.46 8.42 1.94
CA LYS A 65 11.45 7.57 1.27
C LYS A 65 11.33 6.11 1.69
N ASP A 66 11.20 5.85 3.00
CA ASP A 66 11.04 4.50 3.54
C ASP A 66 9.72 3.88 3.06
N VAL A 67 8.64 4.68 3.03
CA VAL A 67 7.35 4.23 2.49
C VAL A 67 7.45 3.87 1.00
N GLN A 68 8.19 4.65 0.21
CA GLN A 68 8.43 4.35 -1.20
C GLN A 68 9.20 3.04 -1.38
N GLU A 69 10.25 2.82 -0.58
CA GLU A 69 11.06 1.60 -0.61
C GLU A 69 10.22 0.37 -0.22
N LEU A 70 9.41 0.46 0.84
CA LEU A 70 8.50 -0.60 1.27
C LEU A 70 7.43 -0.94 0.23
N LEU A 71 6.99 0.05 -0.55
CA LEU A 71 6.07 -0.17 -1.65
C LEU A 71 6.79 -0.77 -2.87
N GLY A 72 8.09 -0.53 -3.04
CA GLY A 72 8.79 -0.93 -4.26
C GLY A 72 8.34 -0.15 -5.49
N HIS A 73 7.95 1.13 -5.31
CA HIS A 73 7.62 2.00 -6.44
C HIS A 73 8.89 2.50 -7.14
N SER A 74 9.05 2.16 -8.41
CA SER A 74 10.07 2.73 -9.29
C SER A 74 9.78 4.19 -9.68
N ASP A 75 8.53 4.65 -9.55
CA ASP A 75 8.11 6.04 -9.82
C ASP A 75 7.48 6.69 -8.57
N VAL A 76 8.04 7.83 -8.17
CA VAL A 76 7.64 8.64 -7.00
C VAL A 76 6.34 9.41 -7.24
N SER A 77 5.99 9.64 -8.51
CA SER A 77 4.91 10.53 -8.96
C SER A 77 3.54 10.19 -8.35
N THR A 78 3.17 8.91 -8.31
CA THR A 78 1.90 8.44 -7.72
C THR A 78 1.90 8.51 -6.18
N THR A 79 3.09 8.46 -5.57
CA THR A 79 3.30 8.47 -4.12
C THR A 79 3.42 9.86 -3.52
N MET A 80 3.73 10.89 -4.32
CA MET A 80 3.82 12.27 -3.81
C MET A 80 2.51 13.04 -3.99
N ASN A 81 1.82 12.89 -5.13
CA ASN A 81 0.63 13.69 -5.43
C ASN A 81 -0.59 13.32 -4.57
N VAL A 82 -0.77 12.04 -4.23
CA VAL A 82 -1.90 11.59 -3.39
C VAL A 82 -1.66 11.85 -1.90
N TYR A 83 -0.40 11.93 -1.47
CA TYR A 83 -0.04 11.89 -0.03
C TYR A 83 0.59 13.18 0.51
N ALA A 84 0.70 14.22 -0.33
CA ALA A 84 1.09 15.57 0.05
C ALA A 84 0.23 16.13 1.21
N HIS A 85 -1.03 15.69 1.35
CA HIS A 85 -1.90 16.11 2.45
C HIS A 85 -1.47 15.53 3.81
N SER A 86 -1.16 14.23 3.89
CA SER A 86 -0.71 13.59 5.14
C SER A 86 0.66 14.12 5.61
N THR A 87 1.57 14.37 4.67
CA THR A 87 2.89 14.94 4.98
C THR A 87 2.84 16.39 5.46
N ARG A 88 1.84 17.19 5.08
CA ARG A 88 1.65 18.56 5.62
C ARG A 88 1.32 18.55 7.11
N ASP A 89 0.46 17.64 7.56
CA ASP A 89 0.15 17.49 8.99
C ASP A 89 1.32 16.92 9.78
N ALA A 90 2.06 15.95 9.23
CA ALA A 90 3.28 15.44 9.85
C ALA A 90 4.36 16.52 9.98
N LYS A 91 4.56 17.35 8.94
CA LYS A 91 5.45 18.52 9.00
C LYS A 91 4.99 19.53 10.05
N ARG A 92 3.70 19.83 10.14
CA ARG A 92 3.15 20.74 11.14
C ARG A 92 3.36 20.22 12.56
N LYS A 93 3.20 18.91 12.77
CA LYS A 93 3.48 18.24 14.06
C LYS A 93 4.96 18.31 14.41
N SER A 94 5.85 18.17 13.41
CA SER A 94 7.30 18.29 13.59
C SER A 94 7.74 19.70 13.96
N VAL A 95 7.17 20.74 13.32
CA VAL A 95 7.44 22.15 13.69
C VAL A 95 7.01 22.44 15.13
N ARG A 96 5.87 21.89 15.57
CA ARG A 96 5.41 22.03 16.97
C ARG A 96 6.32 21.37 18.00
N LEU A 97 7.21 20.45 17.60
CA LEU A 97 8.24 19.92 18.52
C LEU A 97 9.33 20.95 18.79
N LEU A 98 9.65 21.84 17.83
CA LEU A 98 10.59 22.95 18.04
C LEU A 98 10.03 23.98 19.03
N ASP A 99 8.72 24.24 19.01
CA ASP A 99 8.07 25.15 19.98
C ASP A 99 8.25 24.66 21.43
N LYS A 100 8.31 23.34 21.66
CA LYS A 100 8.57 22.77 22.99
C LYS A 100 10.01 22.97 23.48
N VAL A 101 10.97 23.09 22.57
CA VAL A 101 12.38 23.32 22.91
C VAL A 101 12.63 24.81 23.15
N VAL A 102 11.93 25.68 22.42
CA VAL A 102 12.08 27.14 22.53
C VAL A 102 11.25 27.74 23.67
N GLY A 103 10.12 27.13 24.05
CA GLY A 103 9.24 27.63 25.11
C GLY A 103 9.58 27.19 26.54
N ASN A 104 10.79 26.70 26.80
CA ASN A 104 11.22 26.25 28.14
C ASN A 104 12.24 27.24 28.74
N ASP A 105 11.84 28.52 28.79
CA ASP A 105 12.40 29.52 29.72
C ASP A 105 11.62 29.51 31.04
#